data_AF-A0A2A7B2W6-F1
#
_entry.id   AF-A0A2A7B2W6-F1
#
_cell.length_a   1.000
_cell.length_b   1.000
_cell.length_c   1.000
_cell.angle_alpha   90.00
_cell.angle_beta   90.00
_cell.angle_gamma   90.00
#
_symmetry.space_group_name_H-M   'P 1'
#
loop_
_entity.id
_entity.type
_entity.pdbx_description
1 polymer ?
#
loop_
_entity_poly.entity_id
_entity_poly.type
_entity_poly.pdbx_seq_one_letter_code
_entity_poly.pdbx_strand_id
1 'polypeptide(L)'
;MDNAGQHQRLEYIDIAKGIGIICVILGHMDNDSIKQFVFSFHMPLFFMISGFFLSTKGKPRELLRKRVRALLPPYLLTSIALIAMSCLKNFIQILRGKKELFDLVYDACKWIYAALYGAGTNFTDPFRIISIGAIWFLLASIVSNYLVAKALQTKYPAIFIIVTAIIGYGTSKIVWLPWSIQAGMTASVFVYMGTLLKKNKHIFQKKNVCYFCRCLCFMDYRGNE
;
A
#
# COMPACT_ATOMS: atom_id res chain seq x y z
N MET A 1 -4.99 39.21 -20.14
CA MET A 1 -4.40 37.87 -20.28
C MET A 1 -3.84 37.52 -18.92
N ASP A 2 -4.58 36.82 -18.05
CA ASP A 2 -4.05 36.38 -16.75
C ASP A 2 -4.42 34.92 -16.53
N ASN A 3 -3.37 34.10 -16.60
CA ASN A 3 -3.41 32.65 -16.60
C ASN A 3 -3.30 32.15 -15.15
N ALA A 4 -4.39 32.20 -14.39
CA ALA A 4 -4.42 31.72 -13.00
C ALA A 4 -4.87 30.26 -12.91
N GLY A 5 -4.06 29.35 -13.44
CA GLY A 5 -4.16 27.91 -13.19
C GLY A 5 -3.69 27.56 -11.78
N GLN A 6 -4.32 28.11 -10.72
CA GLN A 6 -4.00 27.71 -9.35
C GLN A 6 -4.60 26.33 -9.06
N HIS A 7 -3.74 25.32 -9.16
CA HIS A 7 -3.96 24.00 -8.60
C HIS A 7 -4.15 24.16 -7.08
N GLN A 8 -5.39 24.29 -6.59
CA GLN A 8 -5.68 24.30 -5.15
C GLN A 8 -5.16 22.99 -4.53
N ARG A 9 -3.95 23.04 -3.96
CA ARG A 9 -3.40 21.97 -3.15
C ARG A 9 -4.28 21.86 -1.92
N LEU A 10 -4.85 20.68 -1.73
CA LEU A 10 -5.73 20.40 -0.60
C LEU A 10 -4.83 20.15 0.61
N GLU A 11 -4.58 21.17 1.44
CA GLU A 11 -3.65 21.11 2.58
C GLU A 11 -3.91 19.92 3.51
N TYR A 12 -5.19 19.58 3.75
CA TYR A 12 -5.59 18.41 4.54
C TYR A 12 -5.07 17.07 4.00
N ILE A 13 -4.80 16.99 2.69
CA ILE A 13 -4.24 15.79 2.08
C ILE A 13 -2.75 15.69 2.36
N ASP A 14 -2.03 16.81 2.31
CA ASP A 14 -0.61 16.81 2.61
C ASP A 14 -0.39 16.54 4.11
N ILE A 15 -1.30 17.00 4.98
CA ILE A 15 -1.37 16.58 6.39
C ILE A 15 -1.61 15.06 6.51
N ALA A 16 -2.59 14.49 5.79
CA ALA A 16 -2.87 13.05 5.86
C ALA A 16 -1.70 12.19 5.36
N LYS A 17 -0.97 12.65 4.33
CA LYS A 17 0.28 12.00 3.88
C LYS A 17 1.38 12.12 4.93
N GLY A 18 1.52 13.28 5.57
CA GLY A 18 2.46 13.50 6.67
C GLY A 18 2.20 12.57 7.85
N ILE A 19 0.94 12.46 8.28
CA ILE A 19 0.51 11.50 9.30
C ILE A 19 0.86 10.07 8.87
N GLY A 20 0.60 9.72 7.60
CA GLY A 20 0.96 8.42 7.05
C GLY A 20 2.47 8.12 7.14
N ILE A 21 3.33 9.11 6.87
CA ILE A 21 4.79 8.97 6.98
C ILE A 21 5.22 8.82 8.45
N ILE A 22 4.67 9.63 9.36
CA ILE A 22 4.95 9.52 10.80
C ILE A 22 4.53 8.15 11.32
N CYS A 23 3.37 7.66 10.89
CA CYS A 23 2.93 6.29 11.16
C CYS A 23 3.98 5.28 10.69
N VAL A 24 4.49 5.35 9.46
CA VAL A 24 5.55 4.41 9.00
C VAL A 24 6.77 4.41 9.92
N ILE A 25 7.19 5.57 10.43
CA ILE A 25 8.31 5.70 11.37
C ILE A 25 7.97 5.03 12.71
N LEU A 26 6.80 5.34 13.30
CA LEU A 26 6.34 4.74 14.55
C LEU A 26 6.17 3.22 14.45
N GLY A 27 5.78 2.72 13.27
CA GLY A 27 5.67 1.29 12.98
C GLY A 27 7.01 0.56 12.84
N HIS A 28 8.14 1.25 12.92
CA HIS A 28 9.47 0.66 13.02
C HIS A 28 10.09 0.79 14.42
N MET A 29 9.40 1.43 15.37
CA MET A 29 9.83 1.45 16.77
C MET A 29 9.62 0.07 17.42
N ASP A 30 10.54 -0.35 18.28
CA ASP A 30 10.52 -1.66 18.94
C ASP A 30 9.49 -1.76 20.08
N ASN A 31 8.23 -1.55 19.71
CA ASN A 31 7.08 -1.85 20.56
C ASN A 31 6.00 -2.52 19.69
N ASP A 32 5.76 -3.80 19.93
CA ASP A 32 4.85 -4.62 19.12
C ASP A 32 3.40 -4.12 19.12
N SER A 33 2.98 -3.46 20.20
CA SER A 33 1.64 -2.86 20.30
C SER A 33 1.50 -1.64 19.39
N ILE A 34 2.56 -0.80 19.33
CA ILE A 34 2.60 0.38 18.45
C ILE A 34 2.72 -0.06 17.00
N LYS A 35 3.53 -1.08 16.69
CA LYS A 35 3.64 -1.68 15.36
C LYS A 35 2.27 -2.14 14.84
N GLN A 36 1.54 -2.96 15.60
CA GLN A 36 0.23 -3.46 15.17
C GLN A 36 -0.79 -2.33 15.00
N PHE A 37 -0.86 -1.39 15.95
CA PHE A 37 -1.78 -0.25 15.88
C PHE A 37 -1.52 0.58 14.63
N VAL A 38 -0.28 1.01 14.42
CA VAL A 38 0.12 1.82 13.26
C VAL A 38 -0.13 1.08 11.94
N PHE A 39 0.17 -0.22 11.85
CA PHE A 39 -0.10 -1.03 10.65
C PHE A 39 -1.59 -1.10 10.30
N SER A 40 -2.46 -1.15 11.32
CA SER A 40 -3.90 -1.24 11.12
C SER A 40 -4.51 0.04 10.50
N PHE A 41 -3.89 1.20 10.67
CA PHE A 41 -4.43 2.47 10.16
C PHE A 41 -3.71 3.00 8.92
N HIS A 42 -2.38 2.92 8.84
CA HIS A 42 -1.67 3.60 7.75
C HIS A 42 -1.94 2.95 6.38
N MET A 43 -1.98 1.61 6.31
CA MET A 43 -2.19 0.91 5.04
C MET A 43 -3.60 1.16 4.48
N PRO A 44 -4.69 1.01 5.26
CA PRO A 44 -6.01 1.46 4.85
C PRO A 44 -6.07 2.93 4.43
N LEU A 45 -5.40 3.82 5.16
CA LEU A 45 -5.40 5.25 4.89
C LEU A 45 -4.75 5.56 3.53
N PHE A 46 -3.60 4.99 3.21
CA PHE A 46 -2.94 5.20 1.93
C PHE A 46 -3.79 4.68 0.75
N PHE A 47 -4.43 3.53 0.89
CA PHE A 47 -5.36 3.02 -0.12
C PHE A 47 -6.60 3.93 -0.27
N MET A 48 -7.14 4.43 0.83
CA MET A 48 -8.27 5.37 0.81
C MET A 48 -7.92 6.69 0.12
N ILE A 49 -6.75 7.27 0.42
CA ILE A 49 -6.23 8.46 -0.27
C ILE A 49 -6.04 8.17 -1.77
N SER A 50 -5.51 7.00 -2.13
CA SER A 50 -5.35 6.55 -3.51
C SER A 50 -6.69 6.57 -4.28
N GLY A 51 -7.75 6.08 -3.62
CA GLY A 51 -9.13 6.10 -4.12
C GLY A 51 -9.72 7.50 -4.24
N PHE A 52 -9.44 8.39 -3.30
CA PHE A 52 -9.87 9.80 -3.36
C PHE A 52 -9.33 10.51 -4.61
N PHE A 53 -8.07 10.23 -4.97
CA PHE A 53 -7.44 10.77 -6.18
C PHE A 53 -7.73 10.00 -7.46
N LEU A 54 -8.46 8.89 -7.38
CA LEU A 54 -8.78 8.10 -8.55
C LEU A 54 -9.59 8.93 -9.55
N SER A 55 -9.13 8.97 -10.80
CA SER A 55 -9.92 9.55 -11.89
C SER A 55 -11.03 8.57 -12.25
N THR A 56 -12.29 9.00 -12.08
CA THR A 56 -13.47 8.26 -12.51
C THR A 56 -13.79 8.46 -13.99
N LYS A 57 -13.07 9.38 -14.66
CA LYS A 57 -13.21 9.68 -16.08
C LYS A 57 -12.14 8.90 -16.86
N GLY A 58 -12.56 8.02 -17.76
CA GLY A 58 -11.69 7.25 -18.67
C GLY A 58 -11.86 5.73 -18.61
N LYS A 59 -11.13 5.02 -19.47
CA LYS A 59 -11.15 3.55 -19.53
C LYS A 59 -10.26 2.94 -18.43
N PRO A 60 -10.67 1.86 -17.74
CA PRO A 60 -9.86 1.22 -16.69
C PRO A 60 -8.49 0.76 -17.18
N ARG A 61 -8.38 0.36 -18.45
CA ARG A 61 -7.10 -0.01 -19.09
C ARG A 61 -6.11 1.16 -19.19
N GLU A 62 -6.59 2.38 -19.46
CA GLU A 62 -5.74 3.56 -19.52
C GLU A 62 -5.23 3.94 -18.13
N LEU A 63 -6.10 3.85 -17.12
CA LEU A 63 -5.72 4.01 -15.72
C LEU A 63 -4.66 3.00 -15.32
N LEU A 64 -4.85 1.71 -15.66
CA LEU A 64 -3.87 0.66 -15.38
C LEU A 64 -2.52 1.02 -15.99
N ARG A 65 -2.48 1.42 -17.27
CA ARG A 65 -1.24 1.83 -17.95
C ARG A 65 -0.58 3.05 -17.29
N LYS A 66 -1.35 4.00 -16.77
CA LYS A 66 -0.83 5.14 -16.00
C LYS A 66 -0.25 4.70 -14.67
N ARG A 67 -0.95 3.84 -13.91
CA ARG A 67 -0.49 3.34 -12.61
C ARG A 67 0.74 2.45 -12.73
N VAL A 68 0.76 1.55 -13.71
CA VAL A 68 1.93 0.71 -14.00
C VAL A 68 3.14 1.58 -14.34
N ARG A 69 3.02 2.55 -15.23
CA ARG A 69 4.14 3.45 -15.57
C ARG A 69 4.64 4.30 -14.40
N ALA A 70 3.76 4.64 -13.45
CA ALA A 70 4.14 5.45 -12.30
C ALA A 70 4.73 4.62 -11.15
N LEU A 71 4.21 3.41 -10.91
CA LEU A 71 4.50 2.62 -9.71
C LEU A 71 5.42 1.43 -9.96
N LEU A 72 5.44 0.87 -11.18
CA LEU A 72 6.31 -0.27 -11.49
C LEU A 72 7.79 0.11 -11.57
N PRO A 73 8.22 1.24 -12.17
CA PRO A 73 9.63 1.64 -12.15
C PRO A 73 10.23 1.80 -10.75
N PRO A 74 9.61 2.52 -9.78
CA PRO A 74 10.16 2.61 -8.43
C PRO A 74 10.13 1.25 -7.72
N TYR A 75 9.15 0.39 -8.00
CA TYR A 75 9.12 -0.98 -7.47
C TYR A 75 10.29 -1.84 -7.97
N LEU A 76 10.57 -1.82 -9.27
CA LEU A 76 11.68 -2.57 -9.85
C LEU A 76 13.03 -2.02 -9.38
N LEU A 77 13.18 -0.70 -9.34
CA LEU A 77 14.41 -0.06 -8.85
C LEU A 77 14.71 -0.45 -7.39
N THR A 78 13.70 -0.37 -6.52
CA THR A 78 13.85 -0.76 -5.11
C THR A 78 14.12 -2.26 -4.96
N SER A 79 13.47 -3.11 -5.75
CA SER A 79 13.72 -4.55 -5.74
C SER A 79 15.15 -4.89 -6.15
N ILE A 80 15.66 -4.27 -7.23
CA ILE A 80 17.05 -4.43 -7.68
C ILE A 80 18.02 -3.91 -6.62
N ALA A 81 17.74 -2.77 -6.01
CA ALA A 81 18.56 -2.23 -4.93
C ALA A 81 18.61 -3.17 -3.71
N LEU A 82 17.50 -3.80 -3.33
CA LEU A 82 17.46 -4.79 -2.25
C LEU A 82 18.31 -6.02 -2.57
N ILE A 83 18.19 -6.56 -3.79
CA ILE A 83 18.99 -7.69 -4.24
C ILE A 83 20.48 -7.31 -4.24
N ALA A 84 20.84 -6.16 -4.80
CA ALA A 84 22.22 -5.66 -4.85
C ALA A 84 22.81 -5.49 -3.44
N MET A 85 22.05 -4.91 -2.51
CA MET A 85 22.46 -4.74 -1.11
C MET A 85 22.64 -6.10 -0.41
N SER A 86 21.76 -7.08 -0.68
CA SER A 86 21.90 -8.43 -0.14
C SER A 86 23.16 -9.12 -0.67
N CYS A 87 23.42 -9.01 -1.98
CA CYS A 87 24.63 -9.55 -2.60
C CYS A 87 25.89 -8.89 -2.03
N LEU A 88 25.91 -7.57 -1.88
CA LEU A 88 27.03 -6.84 -1.30
C LEU A 88 27.30 -7.27 0.16
N LYS A 89 26.25 -7.41 0.97
CA LYS A 89 26.36 -7.89 2.36
C LYS A 89 26.96 -9.29 2.43
N ASN A 90 26.49 -10.20 1.57
CA ASN A 90 27.01 -11.57 1.52
C ASN A 90 28.45 -11.61 1.00
N PHE A 91 28.79 -10.80 0.00
CA PHE A 91 30.15 -10.68 -0.51
C PHE A 91 31.15 -10.24 0.57
N ILE A 92 30.81 -9.22 1.37
CA ILE A 92 31.62 -8.78 2.51
C ILE A 92 31.77 -9.91 3.55
N GLN A 93 30.73 -10.72 3.76
CA GLN A 93 30.79 -11.84 4.71
C GLN A 93 31.65 -13.00 4.20
N ILE A 94 31.67 -13.23 2.89
CA ILE A 94 32.59 -14.19 2.24
C ILE A 94 34.04 -13.73 2.44
N LEU A 95 34.34 -12.44 2.21
CA LEU A 95 35.68 -11.89 2.45
C LEU A 95 36.12 -12.01 3.92
N ARG A 96 35.17 -12.06 4.85
CA ARG A 96 35.42 -12.26 6.29
C ARG A 96 35.47 -13.74 6.70
N GLY A 97 35.40 -14.67 5.74
CA GLY A 97 35.40 -16.12 5.98
C GLY A 97 34.16 -16.64 6.72
N LYS A 98 33.04 -15.90 6.69
CA LYS A 98 31.81 -16.25 7.43
C LYS A 98 30.74 -16.93 6.59
N LYS A 99 30.86 -16.89 5.27
CA LYS A 99 29.89 -17.40 4.30
C LYS A 99 30.59 -17.94 3.06
N GLU A 100 29.89 -18.79 2.32
CA GLU A 100 30.37 -19.36 1.07
C GLU A 100 29.69 -18.72 -0.15
N LEU A 101 30.22 -18.97 -1.35
CA LEU A 101 29.63 -18.49 -2.60
C LEU A 101 28.20 -19.01 -2.80
N PHE A 102 27.91 -20.22 -2.31
CA PHE A 102 26.57 -20.81 -2.37
C PHE A 102 25.53 -19.96 -1.63
N ASP A 103 25.88 -19.37 -0.47
CA ASP A 103 24.99 -18.50 0.31
C ASP A 103 24.61 -17.24 -0.47
N LEU A 104 25.53 -16.72 -1.28
CA LEU A 104 25.29 -15.54 -2.11
C LEU A 104 24.26 -15.84 -3.20
N VAL A 105 24.41 -16.96 -3.91
CA VAL A 105 23.46 -17.38 -4.95
C VAL A 105 22.10 -17.67 -4.33
N TYR A 106 22.07 -18.38 -3.21
CA TYR A 106 20.84 -18.71 -2.50
C TYR A 106 20.07 -17.45 -2.09
N ASP A 107 20.72 -16.49 -1.42
CA ASP A 107 20.06 -15.25 -1.01
C ASP A 107 19.63 -14.38 -2.22
N ALA A 108 20.39 -14.38 -3.32
CA ALA A 108 19.99 -13.66 -4.53
C ALA A 108 18.72 -14.26 -5.14
N CYS A 109 18.67 -15.58 -5.33
CA CYS A 109 17.49 -16.29 -5.82
C CYS A 109 16.28 -16.09 -4.89
N LYS A 110 16.51 -16.10 -3.58
CA LYS A 110 15.51 -15.85 -2.55
C LYS A 110 14.88 -14.46 -2.67
N TRP A 111 15.69 -13.41 -2.88
CA TRP A 111 15.16 -12.04 -3.04
C TRP A 111 14.50 -11.81 -4.40
N ILE A 112 14.97 -12.46 -5.47
CA ILE A 112 14.28 -12.47 -6.78
C ILE A 112 12.89 -13.12 -6.63
N TYR A 113 12.82 -14.26 -5.93
CA TYR A 113 11.58 -14.95 -5.63
C TYR A 113 10.64 -14.06 -4.79
N ALA A 114 11.16 -13.40 -3.75
CA ALA A 114 10.39 -12.44 -2.95
C ALA A 114 9.86 -11.27 -3.80
N ALA A 115 10.64 -10.77 -4.77
CA ALA A 115 10.23 -9.71 -5.69
C ALA A 115 9.17 -10.16 -6.70
N LEU A 116 9.20 -11.41 -7.15
CA LEU A 116 8.17 -11.94 -8.03
C LEU A 116 6.81 -12.04 -7.31
N TYR A 117 6.83 -12.52 -6.06
CA TYR A 117 5.61 -12.63 -5.25
C TYR A 117 5.13 -11.28 -4.75
N GLY A 118 6.07 -10.40 -4.39
CA GLY A 118 5.78 -9.09 -3.84
C GLY A 118 4.94 -9.16 -2.57
N ALA A 119 5.15 -10.17 -1.72
CA ALA A 119 4.35 -10.40 -0.53
C ALA A 119 4.66 -9.38 0.59
N GLY A 120 3.64 -8.97 1.34
CA GLY A 120 3.79 -8.06 2.48
C GLY A 120 4.14 -8.75 3.80
N THR A 121 3.77 -10.02 3.94
CA THR A 121 4.02 -10.84 5.14
C THR A 121 4.67 -12.16 4.75
N ASN A 122 5.45 -12.74 5.66
CA ASN A 122 5.98 -14.08 5.45
C ASN A 122 4.84 -15.09 5.51
N PHE A 123 4.88 -16.08 4.63
CA PHE A 123 3.94 -17.20 4.61
C PHE A 123 4.73 -18.50 4.60
N THR A 124 4.33 -19.47 5.42
CA THR A 124 5.02 -20.77 5.56
C THR A 124 4.31 -21.87 4.80
N ASP A 125 2.98 -21.80 4.68
CA ASP A 125 2.13 -22.84 4.11
C ASP A 125 1.36 -22.31 2.88
N PRO A 126 1.23 -23.07 1.79
CA PRO A 126 1.79 -24.40 1.50
C PRO A 126 3.27 -24.38 1.03
N PHE A 127 3.83 -23.19 0.78
CA PHE A 127 5.25 -23.02 0.44
C PHE A 127 5.77 -21.70 1.00
N ARG A 128 7.07 -21.66 1.34
CA ARG A 128 7.67 -20.52 2.02
C ARG A 128 7.75 -19.30 1.09
N ILE A 129 7.06 -18.23 1.46
CA ILE A 129 7.09 -16.94 0.79
C ILE A 129 7.69 -15.92 1.75
N ILE A 130 8.65 -15.18 1.24
CA ILE A 130 9.36 -14.16 2.00
C ILE A 130 8.78 -12.80 1.64
N SER A 131 8.52 -12.01 2.67
CA SER A 131 8.09 -10.63 2.50
C SER A 131 9.19 -9.81 1.85
N ILE A 132 8.83 -9.02 0.84
CA ILE A 132 9.73 -8.04 0.24
C ILE A 132 9.78 -6.72 1.04
N GLY A 133 9.04 -6.64 2.16
CA GLY A 133 8.90 -5.42 2.93
C GLY A 133 7.88 -4.46 2.31
N ALA A 134 7.91 -3.18 2.71
CA ALA A 134 6.83 -2.20 2.46
C ALA A 134 6.48 -1.95 0.98
N ILE A 135 7.35 -2.31 0.04
CA ILE A 135 7.12 -2.08 -1.40
C ILE A 135 5.99 -2.94 -1.99
N TRP A 136 5.51 -3.96 -1.27
CA TRP A 136 4.33 -4.76 -1.66
C TRP A 136 3.10 -3.89 -1.93
N PHE A 137 2.97 -2.78 -1.20
CA PHE A 137 1.88 -1.82 -1.32
C PHE A 137 1.76 -1.21 -2.72
N LEU A 138 2.87 -1.06 -3.45
CA LEU A 138 2.89 -0.48 -4.78
C LEU A 138 2.16 -1.38 -5.79
N LEU A 139 2.43 -2.68 -5.75
CA LEU A 139 1.74 -3.67 -6.59
C LEU A 139 0.26 -3.80 -6.21
N ALA A 140 -0.03 -3.92 -4.91
CA ALA A 140 -1.41 -3.94 -4.41
C ALA A 140 -2.19 -2.67 -4.80
N SER A 141 -1.53 -1.51 -4.85
CA SER A 141 -2.12 -0.25 -5.31
C SER A 141 -2.48 -0.27 -6.80
N ILE A 142 -1.67 -0.89 -7.66
CA ILE A 142 -2.00 -1.03 -9.09
C ILE A 142 -3.28 -1.86 -9.25
N VAL A 143 -3.32 -3.02 -8.58
CA VAL A 143 -4.43 -3.98 -8.67
C VAL A 143 -5.73 -3.39 -8.11
N SER A 144 -5.69 -2.85 -6.88
CA SER A 144 -6.86 -2.26 -6.22
C SER A 144 -7.48 -1.09 -7.01
N ASN A 145 -6.65 -0.17 -7.52
CA ASN A 145 -7.12 0.95 -8.34
C ASN A 145 -7.78 0.48 -9.65
N TYR A 146 -7.23 -0.55 -10.29
CA TYR A 146 -7.82 -1.13 -11.50
C TYR A 146 -9.17 -1.81 -11.19
N LEU A 147 -9.24 -2.59 -10.11
CA LEU A 147 -10.47 -3.27 -9.68
C LEU A 147 -11.59 -2.26 -9.36
N VAL A 148 -11.27 -1.18 -8.63
CA VAL A 148 -12.24 -0.12 -8.34
C VAL A 148 -12.69 0.61 -9.60
N ALA A 149 -11.76 0.93 -10.51
CA ALA A 149 -12.13 1.56 -11.77
C ALA A 149 -13.06 0.67 -12.62
N LYS A 150 -12.84 -0.65 -12.62
CA LYS A 150 -13.73 -1.62 -13.27
C LYS A 150 -15.07 -1.73 -12.55
N ALA A 151 -15.07 -1.80 -11.22
CA ALA A 151 -16.28 -1.89 -10.40
C ALA A 151 -17.21 -0.70 -10.64
N LEU A 152 -16.66 0.52 -10.74
CA LEU A 152 -17.40 1.75 -10.99
C LEU A 152 -18.11 1.80 -12.36
N GLN A 153 -17.80 0.89 -13.29
CA GLN A 153 -18.51 0.74 -14.56
C GLN A 153 -19.70 -0.23 -14.48
N THR A 154 -19.86 -0.94 -13.37
CA THR A 154 -20.96 -1.89 -13.15
C THR A 154 -22.16 -1.19 -12.48
N LYS A 155 -23.34 -1.82 -12.54
CA LYS A 155 -24.55 -1.33 -11.86
C LYS A 155 -24.43 -1.34 -10.32
N TYR A 156 -23.67 -2.30 -9.77
CA TYR A 156 -23.52 -2.51 -8.33
C TYR A 156 -22.03 -2.57 -7.92
N PRO A 157 -21.30 -1.43 -7.94
CA PRO A 157 -19.86 -1.39 -7.66
C PRO A 157 -19.50 -1.93 -6.27
N ALA A 158 -20.32 -1.68 -5.24
CA ALA A 158 -20.06 -2.15 -3.89
C ALA A 158 -20.06 -3.68 -3.79
N ILE A 159 -21.04 -4.34 -4.43
CA ILE A 159 -21.14 -5.81 -4.45
C ILE A 159 -19.93 -6.41 -5.15
N PHE A 160 -19.55 -5.86 -6.31
CA PHE A 160 -18.37 -6.31 -7.05
C PHE A 160 -17.11 -6.27 -6.19
N ILE A 161 -16.91 -5.18 -5.43
CA ILE A 161 -15.75 -5.00 -4.55
C ILE A 161 -15.78 -5.96 -3.36
N ILE A 162 -16.92 -6.10 -2.69
CA ILE A 162 -17.06 -7.02 -1.54
C ILE A 162 -16.79 -8.47 -1.98
N VAL A 163 -17.38 -8.90 -3.09
CA VAL A 163 -17.16 -10.25 -3.64
C VAL A 163 -15.69 -10.45 -3.99
N THR A 164 -15.07 -9.49 -4.66
CA THR A 164 -13.64 -9.56 -5.01
C THR A 164 -12.75 -9.63 -3.77
N ALA A 165 -13.07 -8.88 -2.71
CA ALA A 165 -12.34 -8.89 -1.46
C ALA A 165 -12.48 -10.23 -0.70
N ILE A 166 -13.67 -10.82 -0.67
CA ILE A 166 -13.92 -12.14 -0.07
C ILE A 166 -13.13 -13.22 -0.82
N ILE A 167 -13.15 -13.19 -2.16
CA ILE A 167 -12.37 -14.11 -2.99
C ILE A 167 -10.87 -13.93 -2.73
N GLY A 168 -10.39 -12.69 -2.67
CA GLY A 168 -8.98 -12.39 -2.37
C GLY A 168 -8.55 -12.91 -1.00
N TYR A 169 -9.37 -12.71 0.03
CA TYR A 169 -9.12 -13.21 1.38
C TYR A 169 -9.15 -14.73 1.45
N GLY A 170 -10.19 -15.37 0.92
CA GLY A 170 -10.33 -16.84 0.93
C GLY A 170 -9.20 -17.53 0.18
N THR A 171 -8.88 -17.04 -1.03
CA THR A 171 -7.78 -17.61 -1.82
C THR A 171 -6.42 -17.43 -1.13
N SER A 172 -6.17 -16.33 -0.41
CA SER A 172 -4.91 -16.10 0.30
C SER A 172 -4.63 -17.11 1.41
N LYS A 173 -5.66 -17.83 1.88
CA LYS A 173 -5.53 -18.90 2.87
C LYS A 173 -5.15 -20.25 2.25
N ILE A 174 -5.34 -20.40 0.94
CA ILE A 174 -5.10 -21.66 0.22
C ILE A 174 -3.81 -21.58 -0.58
N VAL A 175 -3.68 -20.54 -1.42
CA VAL A 175 -2.53 -20.32 -2.29
C VAL A 175 -2.23 -18.83 -2.32
N TRP A 176 -0.97 -18.47 -2.15
CA TRP A 176 -0.54 -17.10 -2.30
C TRP A 176 -0.22 -16.80 -3.77
N LEU A 177 -0.87 -15.80 -4.35
CA LEU A 177 -0.65 -15.41 -5.73
C LEU A 177 0.51 -14.41 -5.86
N PRO A 178 1.24 -14.43 -6.99
CA PRO A 178 2.28 -13.45 -7.24
C PRO A 178 1.70 -12.04 -7.43
N TRP A 179 2.58 -11.05 -7.48
CA TRP A 179 2.22 -9.66 -7.73
C TRP A 179 1.29 -9.00 -6.71
N SER A 180 1.19 -9.54 -5.49
CA SER A 180 0.32 -9.01 -4.44
C SER A 180 -1.15 -8.84 -4.88
N ILE A 181 -1.63 -9.67 -5.81
CA ILE A 181 -2.97 -9.56 -6.38
C ILE A 181 -4.06 -9.69 -5.30
N GLN A 182 -3.92 -10.66 -4.41
CA GLN A 182 -4.88 -10.91 -3.33
C GLN A 182 -4.93 -9.76 -2.34
N ALA A 183 -3.77 -9.18 -2.01
CA ALA A 183 -3.69 -7.99 -1.17
C ALA A 183 -4.32 -6.78 -1.87
N GLY A 184 -4.17 -6.66 -3.20
CA GLY A 184 -4.88 -5.66 -4.00
C GLY A 184 -6.39 -5.86 -4.04
N MET A 185 -6.87 -7.10 -4.05
CA MET A 185 -8.30 -7.43 -3.99
C MET A 185 -8.91 -6.99 -2.66
N THR A 186 -8.28 -7.27 -1.53
CA THR A 186 -8.76 -6.82 -0.21
C THR A 186 -8.62 -5.30 -0.06
N ALA A 187 -7.51 -4.71 -0.53
CA ALA A 187 -7.28 -3.27 -0.51
C ALA A 187 -8.31 -2.46 -1.34
N SER A 188 -8.95 -3.10 -2.34
CA SER A 188 -9.95 -2.45 -3.18
C SER A 188 -11.15 -1.91 -2.40
N VAL A 189 -11.47 -2.48 -1.23
CA VAL A 189 -12.49 -1.96 -0.31
C VAL A 189 -12.13 -0.54 0.16
N PHE A 190 -10.89 -0.33 0.60
CA PHE A 190 -10.42 0.97 1.07
C PHE A 190 -10.32 1.99 -0.07
N VAL A 191 -9.84 1.57 -1.23
CA VAL A 191 -9.82 2.42 -2.44
C VAL A 191 -11.24 2.83 -2.82
N TYR A 192 -12.21 1.91 -2.80
CA TYR A 192 -13.61 2.21 -3.11
C TYR A 192 -14.21 3.20 -2.11
N MET A 193 -13.97 3.03 -0.81
CA MET A 193 -14.36 4.02 0.21
C MET A 193 -13.80 5.41 -0.10
N GLY A 194 -12.53 5.50 -0.52
CA GLY A 194 -11.93 6.74 -0.99
C GLY A 194 -12.69 7.41 -2.14
N THR A 195 -13.19 6.62 -3.11
CA THR A 195 -14.00 7.15 -4.21
C THR A 195 -15.37 7.65 -3.76
N LEU A 196 -15.99 7.02 -2.76
CA LEU A 196 -17.25 7.47 -2.16
C LEU A 196 -17.05 8.78 -1.40
N LEU A 197 -15.96 8.91 -0.64
CA LEU A 197 -15.59 10.15 0.04
C LEU A 197 -15.42 11.31 -0.95
N LYS A 198 -14.79 11.06 -2.10
CA LYS A 198 -14.65 12.05 -3.17
C LYS A 198 -16.01 12.50 -3.73
N LYS A 199 -16.94 11.57 -3.98
CA LYS A 199 -18.29 11.89 -4.48
C LYS A 199 -19.09 12.71 -3.48
N ASN A 200 -18.92 12.42 -2.19
CA ASN A 200 -19.64 13.06 -1.08
C ASN A 200 -18.87 14.24 -0.46
N LYS A 201 -17.89 14.82 -1.16
CA LYS A 201 -16.99 15.86 -0.63
C LYS A 201 -17.74 17.07 -0.04
N HIS A 202 -18.89 17.42 -0.62
CA HIS A 202 -19.76 18.50 -0.12
C HIS A 202 -20.37 18.21 1.27
N ILE A 203 -20.63 16.93 1.59
CA ILE A 203 -21.16 16.53 2.91
C ILE A 203 -20.07 16.62 3.97
N PHE A 204 -18.83 16.26 3.61
CA PHE A 204 -17.69 16.25 4.53
C PHE A 204 -17.12 17.65 4.81
N GLN A 205 -17.12 18.55 3.82
CA GLN A 205 -16.72 19.96 4.04
C GLN A 205 -17.61 20.67 5.07
N LYS A 206 -18.88 20.27 5.22
CA LYS A 206 -19.83 20.90 6.14
C LYS A 206 -19.81 20.33 7.57
N LYS A 207 -19.29 19.11 7.79
CA LYS A 207 -19.33 18.42 9.09
C LYS A 207 -17.97 18.11 9.73
N ASN A 208 -16.87 17.98 8.97
CA ASN A 208 -15.69 17.25 9.47
C ASN A 208 -14.42 18.04 9.77
N VAL A 209 -14.38 19.36 9.53
CA VAL A 209 -13.27 20.19 10.07
C VAL A 209 -13.29 20.17 11.62
N CYS A 210 -14.48 20.05 12.23
CA CYS A 210 -14.61 20.05 13.69
C CYS A 210 -14.31 18.68 14.34
N TYR A 211 -14.65 17.56 13.69
CA TYR A 211 -14.46 16.22 14.29
C TYR A 211 -13.04 15.67 14.15
N PHE A 212 -12.36 15.93 13.02
CA PHE A 212 -10.99 15.43 12.82
C PHE A 212 -9.99 16.15 13.76
N CYS A 213 -10.15 17.46 13.97
CA CYS A 213 -9.38 18.20 14.99
C CYS A 213 -9.75 17.79 16.42
N ARG A 214 -11.04 17.51 16.71
CA ARG A 214 -11.48 17.14 18.05
C ARG A 214 -11.05 15.73 18.47
N CYS A 215 -10.91 14.78 17.54
CA CYS A 215 -10.35 13.45 17.84
C CYS A 215 -8.82 13.47 18.05
N LEU A 216 -8.09 14.37 17.40
CA LEU A 216 -6.65 14.55 17.63
C LEU A 216 -6.36 15.30 18.93
N CYS A 217 -7.18 16.29 19.32
CA CYS A 217 -7.03 16.99 20.60
C CYS A 217 -7.51 16.16 21.82
N PHE A 218 -8.34 15.13 21.65
CA PHE A 218 -8.80 14.30 22.78
C PHE A 218 -7.79 13.25 23.23
N MET A 219 -6.72 13.02 22.45
CA MET A 219 -5.69 12.04 22.78
C MET A 219 -4.50 12.65 23.56
N ASP A 220 -4.52 13.97 23.80
CA ASP A 220 -3.45 14.72 24.47
C ASP A 220 -3.85 15.20 25.89
N TYR A 221 -4.97 14.71 26.45
CA TYR A 221 -5.50 15.16 27.75
C TYR A 221 -5.83 14.04 28.75
N ARG A 222 -5.11 12.91 28.68
CA ARG A 222 -5.15 11.84 29.71
C ARG A 222 -3.75 11.30 30.04
N GLY A 223 -2.87 12.20 30.42
CA GLY A 223 -1.53 11.87 30.90
C GLY A 223 -1.01 12.94 31.84
N ASN A 224 -1.74 13.21 32.92
CA ASN A 224 -1.24 13.87 34.13
C ASN A 224 -2.29 13.73 35.23
N GLU A 225 -2.30 12.55 35.86
CA GLU A 225 -2.56 12.37 37.30
C GLU A 225 -1.64 11.27 37.80
#